data_AF-A0A2J0MY40-F1
#
_entry.id   AF-A0A2J0MY40-F1
#
_cell.length_a   1.000
_cell.length_b   1.000
_cell.length_c   1.000
_cell.angle_alpha   90.00
_cell.angle_beta   90.00
_cell.angle_gamma   90.00
#
_symmetry.space_group_name_H-M   'P 1'
#
loop_
_entity.id
_entity.type
_entity.pdbx_description
1 polymer ?
#
loop_
_entity_poly.entity_id
_entity_poly.type
_entity_poly.pdbx_seq_one_letter_code
_entity_poly.pdbx_strand_id
1 'polypeptide(L)'
;MKQIFNSKHLLQKRRRLRKNLTPQEIVLWSKLRREQMGCKFRRQHAIGNYIVDFYCPEKKLIIEIDGAQHKRAKDTKYDTKRTRYFESLEIKVLRFWNNEINKNLDGVVLKIEEYLK
;
A
#
# COMPACT_ATOMS: atom_id res chain seq x y z
N MET A 1 -11.28 8.58 -16.03
CA MET A 1 -10.90 7.94 -14.74
C MET A 1 -10.10 6.64 -14.85
N LYS A 2 -10.37 5.71 -15.81
CA LYS A 2 -9.62 4.44 -15.93
C LYS A 2 -8.10 4.59 -16.23
N GLN A 3 -7.65 5.70 -16.79
CA GLN A 3 -6.25 5.85 -17.22
C GLN A 3 -5.23 5.90 -16.08
N ILE A 4 -5.63 6.33 -14.88
CA ILE A 4 -4.70 6.47 -13.75
C ILE A 4 -4.53 5.17 -12.94
N PHE A 5 -5.50 4.27 -12.97
CA PHE A 5 -5.45 3.03 -12.20
C PHE A 5 -5.03 1.87 -13.10
N ASN A 6 -4.19 0.96 -12.59
CA ASN A 6 -3.73 -0.23 -13.32
C ASN A 6 -2.99 0.07 -14.64
N SER A 7 -2.22 1.16 -14.70
CA SER A 7 -1.40 1.58 -15.84
C SER A 7 -0.71 0.41 -16.54
N LYS A 8 -0.89 0.29 -17.87
CA LYS A 8 -0.37 -0.83 -18.68
C LYS A 8 1.16 -0.88 -18.66
N HIS A 9 1.83 0.27 -18.69
CA HIS A 9 3.30 0.35 -18.66
C HIS A 9 3.91 -0.23 -17.37
N LEU A 10 3.15 -0.30 -16.26
CA LEU A 10 3.58 -0.92 -15.00
C LEU A 10 3.14 -2.38 -14.87
N LEU A 11 2.49 -2.98 -15.88
CA LEU A 11 1.91 -4.32 -15.76
C LEU A 11 2.95 -5.39 -15.42
N GLN A 12 4.07 -5.42 -16.14
CA GLN A 12 5.13 -6.40 -15.89
C GLN A 12 5.73 -6.25 -14.50
N LYS A 13 6.03 -5.01 -14.08
CA LYS A 13 6.55 -4.70 -12.74
C LYS A 13 5.57 -5.15 -11.65
N ARG A 14 4.28 -4.84 -11.78
CA ARG A 14 3.24 -5.31 -10.84
C ARG A 14 3.14 -6.83 -10.79
N ARG A 15 3.19 -7.52 -11.93
CA ARG A 15 3.16 -8.99 -11.97
C ARG A 15 4.36 -9.58 -11.23
N ARG A 16 5.56 -9.05 -11.43
CA ARG A 16 6.76 -9.46 -10.71
C ARG A 16 6.64 -9.23 -9.22
N LEU A 17 6.23 -8.04 -8.78
CA LEU A 17 6.04 -7.72 -7.37
C LEU A 17 4.99 -8.62 -6.70
N ARG A 18 3.90 -8.96 -7.39
CA ARG A 18 2.92 -9.93 -6.87
C ARG A 18 3.45 -11.36 -6.76
N LYS A 19 4.46 -11.75 -7.53
CA LYS A 19 5.10 -13.06 -7.38
C LYS A 19 6.14 -13.05 -6.26
N ASN A 20 6.73 -11.90 -5.98
CA ASN A 20 7.85 -11.72 -5.07
C ASN A 20 7.47 -10.77 -3.92
N LEU A 21 6.38 -11.09 -3.21
CA LEU A 21 6.04 -10.35 -1.99
C LEU A 21 7.09 -10.66 -0.91
N THR A 22 7.38 -9.65 -0.07
CA THR A 22 8.13 -9.82 1.17
C THR A 22 7.34 -10.65 2.18
N PRO A 23 8.00 -11.27 3.18
CA PRO A 23 7.32 -11.99 4.24
C PRO A 23 6.25 -11.16 4.96
N GLN A 24 6.53 -9.88 5.25
CA GLN A 24 5.62 -8.97 5.92
C GLN A 24 4.38 -8.67 5.07
N GLU A 25 4.56 -8.45 3.76
CA GLU A 25 3.43 -8.30 2.85
C GLU A 25 2.60 -9.58 2.73
N ILE A 26 3.22 -10.75 2.72
CA ILE A 26 2.49 -12.03 2.70
C ILE A 26 1.61 -12.16 3.95
N VAL A 27 2.19 -11.88 5.13
CA VAL A 27 1.48 -11.95 6.41
C VAL A 27 0.32 -10.97 6.43
N LEU A 28 0.54 -9.69 6.11
CA LEU A 28 -0.55 -8.70 6.10
C LEU A 28 -1.60 -9.02 5.02
N TRP A 29 -1.18 -9.46 3.84
CA TRP A 29 -2.10 -9.86 2.76
C TRP A 29 -3.02 -11.00 3.18
N SER A 30 -2.56 -11.92 4.04
CA SER A 30 -3.40 -12.99 4.57
C SER A 30 -4.62 -12.46 5.34
N LYS A 31 -4.49 -11.29 5.99
CA LYS A 31 -5.56 -10.61 6.72
C LYS A 31 -6.43 -9.72 5.83
N LEU A 32 -5.86 -9.09 4.80
CA LEU A 32 -6.59 -8.15 3.93
C LEU A 32 -7.37 -8.82 2.79
N ARG A 33 -6.93 -10.00 2.32
CA ARG A 33 -7.53 -10.65 1.14
C ARG A 33 -8.94 -11.15 1.40
N ARG A 34 -9.68 -11.42 0.32
CA ARG A 34 -11.04 -12.00 0.36
C ARG A 34 -12.03 -11.18 1.21
N GLU A 35 -11.87 -9.86 1.21
CA GLU A 35 -12.82 -8.94 1.84
C GLU A 35 -13.02 -9.19 3.35
N GLN A 36 -12.02 -9.79 4.02
CA GLN A 36 -12.03 -10.07 5.46
C GLN A 36 -12.21 -8.80 6.33
N MET A 37 -11.85 -7.63 5.79
CA MET A 37 -11.99 -6.33 6.45
C MET A 37 -13.26 -5.58 6.01
N GLY A 38 -14.24 -6.28 5.43
CA GLY A 38 -15.49 -5.71 4.91
C GLY A 38 -15.36 -4.90 3.62
N CYS A 39 -14.17 -4.80 3.03
CA CYS A 39 -13.92 -4.11 1.76
C CYS A 39 -12.78 -4.75 0.96
N LYS A 40 -12.70 -4.42 -0.33
CA LYS A 40 -11.77 -5.06 -1.25
C LYS A 40 -10.40 -4.40 -1.27
N PHE A 41 -9.39 -5.15 -0.84
CA PHE A 41 -7.99 -4.78 -1.04
C PHE A 41 -7.38 -5.37 -2.32
N ARG A 42 -6.50 -4.59 -2.94
CA ARG A 42 -5.66 -4.99 -4.08
C ARG A 42 -4.19 -4.85 -3.69
N ARG A 43 -3.41 -5.91 -3.90
CA ARG A 43 -1.96 -5.87 -3.69
C ARG A 43 -1.17 -5.40 -4.91
N GLN A 44 -0.07 -4.69 -4.69
CA GLN A 44 0.88 -4.20 -5.68
C GLN A 44 0.15 -3.46 -6.81
N HIS A 45 -0.66 -2.47 -6.42
CA HIS A 45 -1.59 -1.76 -7.29
C HIS A 45 -0.92 -0.52 -7.90
N ALA A 46 -1.19 -0.22 -9.17
CA ALA A 46 -0.65 0.98 -9.82
C ALA A 46 -1.66 2.13 -9.74
N ILE A 47 -1.18 3.28 -9.30
CA ILE A 47 -1.90 4.56 -9.23
C ILE A 47 -0.98 5.61 -9.85
N GLY A 48 -1.34 6.10 -11.04
CA GLY A 48 -0.46 6.89 -11.90
C GLY A 48 0.81 6.13 -12.26
N ASN A 49 1.94 6.73 -11.89
CA ASN A 49 3.29 6.19 -12.10
C ASN A 49 3.84 5.45 -10.86
N TYR A 50 3.04 5.33 -9.80
CA TYR A 50 3.44 4.69 -8.56
C TYR A 50 2.80 3.31 -8.42
N ILE A 51 3.54 2.38 -7.81
CA ILE A 51 3.01 1.10 -7.34
C ILE A 51 2.99 1.16 -5.81
N VAL A 52 1.87 0.76 -5.22
CA VAL A 52 1.64 0.72 -3.77
C VAL A 52 1.39 -0.70 -3.31
N ASP A 53 1.79 -1.04 -2.08
CA ASP A 53 1.75 -2.44 -1.59
C ASP A 53 0.32 -2.95 -1.47
N PHE A 54 -0.58 -2.16 -0.88
CA PHE A 54 -2.02 -2.44 -0.87
C PHE A 54 -2.84 -1.19 -1.14
N TYR A 55 -3.99 -1.38 -1.78
CA TYR A 55 -4.96 -0.32 -2.06
C TYR A 55 -6.39 -0.83 -1.89
N CYS A 56 -7.20 -0.10 -1.10
CA CYS A 56 -8.65 -0.25 -1.01
C CYS A 56 -9.31 0.88 -1.82
N PRO A 57 -9.90 0.58 -3.00
CA PRO A 57 -10.56 1.60 -3.82
C PRO A 57 -11.78 2.22 -3.15
N GLU A 58 -12.54 1.44 -2.39
CA GLU A 58 -13.79 1.87 -1.75
C GLU A 58 -13.54 2.95 -0.69
N LYS A 59 -12.44 2.82 0.06
CA LYS A 59 -12.06 3.74 1.14
C LYS A 59 -10.96 4.73 0.74
N LYS A 60 -10.55 4.73 -0.53
CA LYS A 60 -9.41 5.51 -1.05
C LYS A 60 -8.19 5.41 -0.12
N LEU A 61 -7.84 4.18 0.29
CA LEU A 61 -6.80 3.93 1.29
C LEU A 61 -5.65 3.12 0.70
N ILE A 62 -4.44 3.66 0.80
CA ILE A 62 -3.17 2.97 0.54
C ILE A 62 -2.61 2.45 1.87
N ILE A 63 -2.09 1.22 1.86
CA ILE A 63 -1.26 0.69 2.94
C ILE A 63 0.12 0.36 2.37
N GLU A 64 1.16 0.85 3.03
CA GLU A 64 2.56 0.62 2.68
C GLU A 64 3.30 -0.08 3.82
N ILE A 65 4.15 -1.04 3.47
CA ILE A 65 5.02 -1.72 4.42
C ILE A 65 6.45 -1.23 4.20
N ASP A 66 7.04 -0.63 5.22
CA ASP A 66 8.39 -0.07 5.18
C ASP A 66 9.40 -0.95 5.92
N GLY A 67 10.41 -1.44 5.20
CA GLY A 67 11.45 -2.29 5.75
C GLY A 67 12.63 -1.60 6.41
N ALA A 68 12.68 -0.27 6.44
CA ALA A 68 13.74 0.54 7.05
C ALA A 68 15.19 0.20 6.63
N GLN A 69 15.63 0.73 5.49
CA GLN A 69 17.03 1.13 5.27
C GLN A 69 17.20 2.57 4.75
N HIS A 70 16.13 3.38 4.73
CA HIS A 70 16.22 4.78 4.30
C HIS A 70 15.72 5.74 5.38
N LYS A 71 16.37 5.71 6.54
CA LYS A 71 16.37 6.84 7.48
C LYS A 71 17.33 7.96 7.07
N ARG A 72 17.94 7.90 5.88
CA ARG A 72 18.75 8.96 5.31
C ARG A 72 18.20 9.29 3.93
N ALA A 73 17.56 10.46 3.81
CA ALA A 73 17.39 11.18 2.55
C ALA A 73 16.89 10.37 1.34
N LYS A 74 15.74 9.68 1.43
CA LYS A 74 15.01 9.26 0.21
C LYS A 74 14.31 10.49 -0.36
N ASP A 75 15.06 11.33 -1.07
CA ASP A 75 14.64 12.51 -1.83
C ASP A 75 13.36 13.18 -1.34
N THR A 76 13.50 14.16 -0.43
CA THR A 76 12.40 15.00 0.07
C THR A 76 11.48 15.51 -1.04
N LYS A 77 12.01 15.73 -2.25
CA LYS A 77 11.22 16.11 -3.44
C LYS A 77 10.40 14.97 -4.05
N TYR A 78 10.92 13.74 -4.11
CA TYR A 78 10.20 12.59 -4.67
C TYR A 78 9.07 12.16 -3.72
N ASP A 79 9.35 12.13 -2.42
CA ASP A 79 8.33 11.83 -1.41
C ASP A 79 7.24 12.93 -1.38
N THR A 80 7.62 14.21 -1.42
CA THR A 80 6.65 15.32 -1.49
C THR A 80 5.77 15.26 -2.74
N LYS A 81 6.34 14.98 -3.93
CA LYS A 81 5.55 14.87 -5.17
C LYS A 81 4.57 13.71 -5.13
N ARG A 82 5.01 12.58 -4.58
CA ARG A 82 4.19 11.37 -4.46
C ARG A 82 3.04 11.57 -3.47
N THR A 83 3.33 12.14 -2.30
CA THR A 83 2.34 12.48 -1.29
C THR A 83 1.32 13.45 -1.83
N ARG A 84 1.76 14.57 -2.42
CA ARG A 84 0.85 15.54 -3.08
C ARG A 84 0.01 14.92 -4.18
N TYR A 85 0.57 13.99 -4.96
CA TYR A 85 -0.19 13.29 -5.99
C TYR A 85 -1.31 12.45 -5.40
N PHE A 86 -1.06 11.67 -4.34
CA PHE A 86 -2.11 10.88 -3.70
C PHE A 86 -3.14 11.77 -2.98
N GLU A 87 -2.70 12.84 -2.33
CA GLU A 87 -3.59 13.84 -1.72
C GLU A 87 -4.51 14.49 -2.76
N SER A 88 -3.99 14.83 -3.95
CA SER A 88 -4.82 15.38 -5.05
C SER A 88 -5.87 14.41 -5.58
N LEU A 89 -5.73 13.11 -5.30
CA LEU A 89 -6.70 12.08 -5.61
C LEU A 89 -7.61 11.74 -4.42
N GLU A 90 -7.48 12.47 -3.30
CA GLU A 90 -8.14 12.22 -2.03
C GLU A 90 -7.85 10.82 -1.46
N ILE A 91 -6.64 10.31 -1.74
CA ILE A 91 -6.18 9.00 -1.29
C ILE A 91 -5.34 9.16 -0.03
N LYS A 92 -5.77 8.50 1.05
CA LYS A 92 -5.03 8.44 2.32
C LYS A 92 -3.95 7.35 2.25
N VAL A 93 -2.85 7.56 2.97
CA VAL A 93 -1.73 6.61 3.05
C VAL A 93 -1.46 6.24 4.50
N LEU A 94 -1.51 4.94 4.81
CA LEU A 94 -1.02 4.37 6.05
C LEU A 94 0.29 3.62 5.81
N ARG A 95 1.29 3.89 6.64
CA ARG A 95 2.60 3.22 6.58
C ARG A 95 2.84 2.45 7.87
N PHE A 96 3.30 1.22 7.73
CA PHE A 96 3.70 0.34 8.84
C PHE A 96 5.14 -0.10 8.65
N TRP A 97 5.91 -0.11 9.72
CA TRP A 97 7.26 -0.68 9.71
C TRP A 97 7.20 -2.21 9.69
N ASN A 98 8.19 -2.85 9.07
CA ASN A 98 8.34 -4.32 9.13
C ASN A 98 8.30 -4.84 10.56
N ASN A 99 8.89 -4.11 11.51
CA ASN A 99 8.90 -4.48 12.91
C ASN A 99 7.51 -4.45 13.55
N GLU A 100 6.62 -3.57 13.11
CA GLU A 100 5.22 -3.56 13.56
C GLU A 100 4.50 -4.82 13.06
N ILE A 101 4.66 -5.17 11.80
CA ILE A 101 4.09 -6.41 11.24
C ILE A 101 4.62 -7.65 11.95
N ASN A 102 5.94 -7.69 12.20
CA ASN A 102 6.60 -8.85 12.81
C ASN A 102 6.24 -9.02 14.29
N LYS A 103 6.05 -7.91 15.04
CA LYS A 103 5.88 -7.95 16.50
C LYS A 103 4.45 -7.75 16.97
N ASN A 104 3.62 -7.06 16.19
CA ASN A 104 2.27 -6.66 16.58
C ASN A 104 1.34 -6.59 15.37
N LEU A 105 1.14 -7.73 14.70
CA LEU A 105 0.23 -7.81 13.55
C LEU A 105 -1.21 -7.41 13.93
N ASP A 106 -1.69 -7.81 15.11
CA ASP A 106 -3.06 -7.53 15.53
C ASP A 106 -3.28 -6.03 15.74
N GLY A 107 -2.32 -5.31 16.35
CA GLY A 107 -2.38 -3.86 16.44
C GLY A 107 -2.37 -3.15 15.09
N VAL A 108 -1.65 -3.71 14.10
CA VAL A 108 -1.67 -3.20 12.72
C VAL A 108 -3.06 -3.40 12.10
N VAL A 109 -3.66 -4.58 12.27
CA VAL A 109 -5.00 -4.90 11.76
C VAL A 109 -6.04 -3.99 12.38
N LEU A 110 -6.03 -3.81 13.71
CA LEU A 110 -6.95 -2.92 14.43
C LEU A 110 -6.86 -1.48 13.91
N LYS A 111 -5.64 -0.95 13.74
CA LYS A 111 -5.45 0.38 13.18
C LYS A 111 -6.00 0.51 11.75
N ILE A 112 -5.88 -0.53 10.95
CA ILE A 112 -6.49 -0.54 9.60
C ILE A 112 -8.02 -0.51 9.75
N GLU A 113 -8.61 -1.34 10.60
CA GLU A 113 -10.07 -1.37 10.82
C GLU A 113 -10.62 -0.03 11.30
N GLU A 114 -9.92 0.64 12.22
CA GLU A 114 -10.29 1.98 12.68
C GLU A 114 -10.35 3.01 11.55
N TYR A 115 -9.45 2.91 10.57
CA TYR A 115 -9.46 3.76 9.38
C TYR A 115 -10.53 3.38 8.35
N LEU A 116 -11.04 2.15 8.40
CA LEU A 116 -12.07 1.67 7.47
C LEU A 116 -13.49 1.98 7.93
N LYS A 117 -13.70 2.30 9.21
CA LYS A 117 -14.98 2.81 9.73
C LYS A 117 -15.30 4.13 9.05
#